data_AF-A0A7S1AUL1-F1
#
_entry.id   AF-A0A7S1AUL1-F1
#
_cell.length_a   1.000
_cell.length_b   1.000
_cell.length_c   1.000
_cell.angle_alpha   90.00
_cell.angle_beta   90.00
_cell.angle_gamma   90.00
#
_symmetry.space_group_name_H-M   'P 1'
#
loop_
_entity.id
_entity.type
_entity.pdbx_description
1 polymer ?
#
loop_
_entity_poly.entity_id
_entity_poly.type
_entity_poly.pdbx_seq_one_letter_code
_entity_poly.pdbx_strand_id
1 'polypeptide(L)'
;EVEKLSPVQEEVIDTPVLPVAPKAASDTQSTSLAAEIEQRVMKLMMEGLALQKKTGKNFCLEWSAEMKNALGSYRRWLLAKPEIFSVVPVQDHLLVRLVDDPELLSLRKLEAEEAPWSKALMKAWHGYCATVRKEQYDFDTFVEGF
;
A
#
# COMPACT_ATOMS: atom_id res chain seq x y z
N GLU A 1 -41.99 35.63 48.90
CA GLU A 1 -42.28 34.20 48.64
C GLU A 1 -40.95 33.51 48.37
N VAL A 2 -40.49 32.62 49.25
CA VAL A 2 -40.74 31.16 49.19
C VAL A 2 -40.16 30.65 47.85
N GLU A 3 -39.17 29.77 47.73
CA GLU A 3 -38.49 28.77 48.56
C GLU A 3 -37.72 27.91 47.52
N LYS A 4 -36.83 27.01 47.98
CA LYS A 4 -36.31 25.82 47.25
C LYS A 4 -35.03 26.08 46.45
N LEU A 5 -33.93 25.34 46.59
CA LEU A 5 -33.58 24.11 47.32
C LEU A 5 -32.03 24.11 47.44
N SER A 6 -31.49 23.81 48.62
CA SER A 6 -30.24 23.02 48.73
C SER A 6 -30.64 21.52 48.78
N PRO A 7 -29.75 20.52 48.95
CA PRO A 7 -28.28 20.40 48.85
C PRO A 7 -27.91 19.15 48.00
N VAL A 8 -26.76 18.48 48.26
CA VAL A 8 -26.31 17.10 47.87
C VAL A 8 -24.97 17.20 47.12
N GLN A 9 -23.86 17.25 47.85
CA GLN A 9 -23.01 16.12 48.31
C GLN A 9 -22.17 15.47 47.20
N GLU A 10 -20.87 15.45 47.47
CA GLU A 10 -19.84 14.62 46.85
C GLU A 10 -20.34 13.18 46.66
N GLU A 11 -20.18 12.66 45.45
CA GLU A 11 -19.99 11.22 45.28
C GLU A 11 -18.76 11.02 44.39
N VAL A 12 -17.64 10.78 45.08
CA VAL A 12 -16.40 10.24 44.54
C VAL A 12 -16.72 8.86 44.00
N ILE A 13 -16.91 8.74 42.69
CA ILE A 13 -17.01 7.43 42.06
C ILE A 13 -15.58 6.95 41.79
N ASP A 14 -15.03 6.32 42.82
CA ASP A 14 -13.86 5.45 42.77
C ASP A 14 -14.16 4.36 41.73
N THR A 15 -13.66 4.53 40.51
CA THR A 15 -13.74 3.49 39.49
C THR A 15 -12.56 2.56 39.73
N PRO A 16 -12.78 1.28 40.09
CA PRO A 16 -11.68 0.36 40.29
C PRO A 16 -10.90 0.21 38.98
N VAL A 17 -9.62 0.57 39.06
CA VAL A 17 -8.58 0.23 38.09
C VAL A 17 -8.55 -1.30 37.99
N LEU A 18 -9.18 -1.84 36.95
CA LEU A 18 -9.00 -3.24 36.58
C LEU A 18 -7.54 -3.44 36.13
N PRO A 19 -6.78 -4.34 36.78
CA PRO A 19 -5.48 -4.75 36.27
C PRO A 19 -5.72 -5.75 35.14
N VAL A 20 -5.86 -5.28 33.91
CA VAL A 20 -5.85 -6.19 32.75
C VAL A 20 -4.41 -6.37 32.29
N ALA A 21 -3.93 -7.57 32.58
CA ALA A 21 -2.63 -8.15 32.38
C ALA A 21 -1.85 -7.70 31.11
N PRO A 22 -0.50 -7.73 31.17
CA PRO A 22 0.34 -7.60 29.99
C PRO A 22 0.01 -8.75 29.02
N LYS A 23 -0.49 -8.38 27.84
CA LYS A 23 -0.73 -9.29 26.72
C LYS A 23 0.62 -9.66 26.10
N ALA A 24 1.38 -10.50 26.80
CA ALA A 24 2.67 -11.03 26.39
C ALA A 24 2.59 -12.56 26.40
N ALA A 25 1.80 -13.14 25.48
CA ALA A 25 1.80 -14.58 25.21
C ALA A 25 0.98 -14.90 23.95
N SER A 26 1.43 -14.47 22.77
CA SER A 26 0.95 -15.05 21.49
C SER A 26 1.99 -15.01 20.36
N ASP A 27 3.24 -14.65 20.65
CA ASP A 27 4.25 -14.47 19.60
C ASP A 27 4.71 -15.78 18.96
N THR A 28 4.82 -16.88 19.72
CA THR A 28 5.53 -18.07 19.21
C THR A 28 4.71 -18.92 18.21
N GLN A 29 3.38 -18.95 18.30
CA GLN A 29 2.55 -19.68 17.33
C GLN A 29 2.26 -18.87 16.06
N SER A 30 2.18 -17.54 16.18
CA SER A 30 1.90 -16.66 15.06
C SER A 30 3.05 -16.63 14.05
N THR A 31 4.30 -16.74 14.52
CA THR A 31 5.48 -16.80 13.64
C THR A 31 5.55 -18.08 12.81
N SER A 32 5.12 -19.22 13.35
CA SER A 32 5.11 -20.51 12.63
C SER A 32 4.14 -20.50 11.45
N LEU A 33 2.92 -20.01 11.68
CA LEU A 33 1.90 -19.91 10.63
C LEU A 33 2.32 -18.92 9.53
N ALA A 34 2.90 -17.78 9.91
CA ALA A 34 3.38 -16.79 8.96
C ALA A 34 4.47 -17.35 8.04
N ALA A 35 5.38 -18.18 8.56
CA ALA A 35 6.42 -18.83 7.76
C ALA A 35 5.84 -19.84 6.75
N GLU A 36 4.83 -20.62 7.14
CA GLU A 36 4.14 -21.55 6.23
C GLU A 36 3.39 -20.80 5.12
N ILE A 37 2.69 -19.71 5.47
CA ILE A 37 2.02 -18.84 4.51
C ILE A 37 3.06 -18.23 3.56
N GLU A 38 4.19 -17.76 4.07
CA GLU A 38 5.27 -17.21 3.27
C GLU A 38 5.84 -18.22 2.27
N GLN A 39 6.11 -19.45 2.69
CA GLN A 39 6.58 -20.51 1.79
C GLN A 39 5.56 -20.81 0.69
N ARG A 40 4.27 -20.87 1.04
CA ARG A 40 3.19 -21.07 0.07
C ARG A 40 3.10 -19.93 -0.94
N VAL A 41 3.14 -18.68 -0.46
CA VAL A 41 3.14 -17.48 -1.31
C VAL A 41 4.35 -17.48 -2.23
N MET A 42 5.53 -17.79 -1.70
CA MET A 42 6.77 -17.84 -2.48
C MET A 42 6.67 -18.86 -3.61
N LYS A 43 6.13 -20.05 -3.33
CA LYS A 43 5.92 -21.08 -4.34
C LYS A 43 4.97 -20.59 -5.45
N LEU A 44 3.83 -20.01 -5.09
CA LEU A 44 2.86 -19.46 -6.04
C LEU A 44 3.46 -18.33 -6.89
N MET A 45 4.27 -17.46 -6.27
CA MET A 45 4.98 -16.40 -6.98
C MET A 45 5.94 -16.96 -8.02
N MET A 46 6.77 -17.96 -7.65
CA MET A 46 7.74 -18.55 -8.57
C MET A 46 7.06 -19.27 -9.74
N GLU A 47 5.98 -20.02 -9.47
CA GLU A 47 5.17 -20.68 -10.51
C GLU A 47 4.51 -19.66 -11.45
N GLY A 48 3.95 -18.59 -10.88
CA GLY A 48 3.33 -17.50 -11.63
C GLY A 48 4.31 -16.75 -12.52
N LEU A 49 5.49 -16.40 -12.00
CA LEU A 49 6.55 -15.75 -12.76
C LEU A 49 7.12 -16.67 -13.85
N ALA A 50 7.20 -17.98 -13.61
CA ALA A 50 7.59 -18.94 -14.64
C ALA A 50 6.55 -19.02 -15.77
N LEU A 51 5.26 -18.92 -15.45
CA LEU A 51 4.18 -18.84 -16.45
C LEU A 51 4.19 -17.50 -17.19
N GLN A 52 4.51 -16.41 -16.50
CA GLN A 52 4.70 -15.07 -17.08
C GLN A 52 5.73 -15.11 -18.20
N LYS A 53 6.87 -15.74 -17.97
CA LYS A 53 7.93 -15.89 -18.99
C LYS A 53 7.49 -16.66 -20.22
N LYS A 54 6.58 -17.63 -20.07
CA LYS A 54 6.06 -18.43 -21.20
C LYS A 54 4.95 -17.73 -21.97
N THR A 55 4.10 -16.98 -21.28
CA THR A 55 2.88 -16.39 -21.85
C THR A 55 3.05 -14.92 -22.23
N GLY A 56 4.06 -14.23 -21.70
CA GLY A 56 4.25 -12.79 -21.82
C GLY A 56 3.19 -11.94 -21.11
N LYS A 57 2.21 -12.56 -20.43
CA LYS A 57 1.15 -11.85 -19.71
C LYS A 57 1.64 -11.45 -18.34
N ASN A 58 1.32 -10.23 -17.90
CA ASN A 58 1.65 -9.75 -16.56
C ASN A 58 1.09 -10.68 -15.48
N PHE A 59 1.94 -11.07 -14.54
CA PHE A 59 1.54 -11.87 -13.40
C PHE A 59 1.34 -10.99 -12.17
N CYS A 60 0.18 -11.15 -11.53
CA CYS A 60 -0.12 -10.54 -10.25
C CYS A 60 -0.79 -11.61 -9.39
N LEU A 61 -0.21 -11.88 -8.21
CA LEU A 61 -0.80 -12.81 -7.26
C LEU A 61 -2.00 -12.15 -6.58
N GLU A 62 -3.12 -12.85 -6.50
CA GLU A 62 -4.26 -12.42 -5.71
C GLU A 62 -3.87 -12.43 -4.21
N TRP A 63 -3.84 -11.25 -3.60
CA TRP A 63 -3.40 -11.09 -2.22
C TRP A 63 -4.57 -11.21 -1.24
N SER A 64 -4.75 -12.41 -0.68
CA SER A 64 -5.87 -12.70 0.21
C SER A 64 -5.77 -11.98 1.57
N ALA A 65 -6.89 -11.90 2.28
CA ALA A 65 -6.92 -11.32 3.63
C ALA A 65 -5.99 -12.06 4.61
N GLU A 66 -5.86 -13.39 4.47
CA GLU A 66 -4.96 -14.21 5.29
C GLU A 66 -3.49 -13.84 5.07
N MET A 67 -3.09 -13.70 3.80
CA MET A 67 -1.74 -13.26 3.43
C MET A 67 -1.48 -11.85 3.94
N LYS A 68 -2.47 -10.96 3.82
CA LYS A 68 -2.36 -9.58 4.30
C LYS A 68 -2.19 -9.51 5.82
N ASN A 69 -2.92 -10.33 6.57
CA ASN A 69 -2.83 -10.36 8.03
C ASN A 69 -1.50 -10.95 8.51
N ALA A 70 -0.95 -11.95 7.82
CA ALA A 70 0.30 -12.60 8.21
C ALA A 70 1.57 -11.86 7.72
N LEU A 71 1.56 -11.36 6.48
CA LEU A 71 2.75 -10.85 5.77
C LEU A 71 2.71 -9.34 5.48
N GLY A 72 1.57 -8.68 5.76
CA GLY A 72 1.36 -7.28 5.44
C GLY A 72 0.92 -7.05 4.00
N SER A 73 1.08 -5.82 3.50
CA SER A 73 0.67 -5.49 2.13
C SER A 73 1.57 -6.16 1.09
N TYR A 74 0.99 -6.59 -0.03
CA TYR A 74 1.72 -7.24 -1.13
C TYR A 74 2.96 -6.46 -1.56
N ARG A 75 2.81 -5.15 -1.81
CA ARG A 75 3.92 -4.28 -2.17
C ARG A 75 5.02 -4.26 -1.12
N ARG A 76 4.68 -4.19 0.17
CA ARG A 76 5.66 -4.18 1.25
C ARG A 76 6.40 -5.52 1.36
N TRP A 77 5.69 -6.64 1.16
CA TRP A 77 6.29 -7.97 1.17
C TRP A 77 7.28 -8.17 0.02
N LEU A 78 6.95 -7.71 -1.20
CA LEU A 78 7.84 -7.74 -2.35
C LEU A 78 9.11 -6.89 -2.12
N LEU A 79 8.93 -5.66 -1.62
CA LEU A 79 10.04 -4.75 -1.34
C LEU A 79 10.96 -5.25 -0.21
N ALA A 80 10.47 -6.15 0.65
CA ALA A 80 11.29 -6.78 1.68
C ALA A 80 12.20 -7.90 1.13
N LYS A 81 12.09 -8.26 -0.15
CA LYS A 81 12.88 -9.31 -0.81
C LYS A 81 13.53 -8.80 -2.11
N PRO A 82 14.36 -7.76 -2.04
CA PRO A 82 14.93 -7.11 -3.23
C PRO A 82 15.92 -8.00 -3.99
N GLU A 83 16.44 -9.03 -3.34
CA GLU A 83 17.37 -10.00 -3.92
C GLU A 83 16.69 -11.11 -4.74
N ILE A 84 15.36 -11.23 -4.66
CA ILE A 84 14.58 -12.22 -5.42
C ILE A 84 13.64 -11.52 -6.39
N PHE A 85 12.95 -10.48 -5.92
CA PHE A 85 11.96 -9.76 -6.70
C PHE A 85 12.43 -8.33 -7.01
N SER A 86 12.25 -7.93 -8.25
CA SER A 86 12.31 -6.52 -8.67
C SER A 86 10.90 -6.06 -9.03
N VAL A 87 10.50 -4.95 -8.43
CA VAL A 87 9.22 -4.29 -8.69
C VAL A 87 9.47 -3.09 -9.57
N VAL A 88 8.88 -3.07 -10.76
CA VAL A 88 8.94 -1.95 -11.70
C VAL A 88 7.55 -1.31 -11.76
N PRO A 89 7.40 -0.03 -11.37
CA PRO A 89 6.15 0.68 -11.58
C PRO A 89 6.00 0.94 -13.08
N VAL A 90 4.85 0.57 -13.63
CA VAL A 90 4.48 0.88 -15.02
C VAL A 90 3.10 1.50 -14.98
N GLN A 91 3.04 2.81 -15.23
CA GLN A 91 1.82 3.61 -15.11
C GLN A 91 1.13 3.40 -13.74
N ASP A 92 -0.09 2.89 -13.73
CA ASP A 92 -0.90 2.64 -12.52
C ASP A 92 -0.75 1.21 -11.95
N HIS A 93 0.16 0.41 -12.52
CA HIS A 93 0.35 -1.00 -12.15
C HIS A 93 1.78 -1.29 -11.68
N LEU A 94 1.92 -2.35 -10.87
CA LEU A 94 3.21 -2.86 -10.41
C LEU A 94 3.54 -4.12 -11.20
N LEU A 95 4.61 -4.08 -11.99
CA LEU A 95 5.18 -5.27 -12.60
C LEU A 95 6.15 -5.90 -11.62
N VAL A 96 5.95 -7.19 -11.35
CA VAL A 96 6.88 -7.99 -10.56
C VAL A 96 7.68 -8.88 -11.51
N ARG A 97 9.01 -8.87 -11.36
CA ARG A 97 9.94 -9.71 -12.11
C ARG A 97 10.98 -10.30 -11.16
N LEU A 98 11.66 -11.35 -11.62
CA LEU A 98 12.86 -11.83 -10.94
C LEU A 98 14.01 -10.85 -11.18
N VAL A 99 14.92 -10.74 -10.22
CA VAL A 99 16.10 -9.87 -10.33
C VAL A 99 16.98 -10.24 -11.52
N ASP A 100 17.10 -11.55 -11.80
CA ASP A 100 17.91 -12.08 -12.91
C ASP A 100 17.17 -12.13 -14.26
N ASP A 101 16.00 -11.46 -14.38
CA ASP A 101 15.28 -11.41 -15.64
C ASP A 101 15.99 -10.47 -16.64
N PRO A 102 16.42 -10.95 -17.83
CA PRO A 102 17.07 -10.09 -18.82
C PRO A 102 16.17 -8.95 -19.32
N GLU A 103 14.85 -9.08 -19.25
CA GLU A 103 13.91 -8.00 -19.62
C GLU A 103 13.89 -6.85 -18.60
N LEU A 104 14.43 -7.06 -17.40
CA LEU A 104 14.38 -6.08 -16.32
C LEU A 104 15.09 -4.77 -16.67
N LEU A 105 16.23 -4.85 -17.37
CA LEU A 105 16.99 -3.68 -17.79
C LEU A 105 16.20 -2.82 -18.78
N SER A 106 15.50 -3.47 -19.72
CA SER A 106 14.65 -2.79 -20.69
C SER A 106 13.47 -2.10 -20.00
N LEU A 107 12.84 -2.76 -19.02
CA LEU A 107 11.73 -2.19 -18.26
C LEU A 107 12.16 -1.00 -17.39
N ARG A 108 13.32 -1.09 -16.71
CA ARG A 108 13.86 0.03 -15.94
C ARG A 108 14.27 1.20 -16.83
N LYS A 109 14.77 0.91 -18.03
CA LYS A 109 15.04 1.96 -19.01
C LYS A 109 13.76 2.64 -19.46
N LEU A 110 12.68 1.89 -19.70
CA LEU A 110 11.38 2.44 -20.02
C LEU A 110 10.82 3.32 -18.88
N GLU A 111 10.98 2.87 -17.62
CA GLU A 111 10.63 3.68 -16.44
C GLU A 111 11.45 4.99 -16.38
N ALA A 112 12.75 4.93 -16.67
CA ALA A 112 13.60 6.11 -16.71
C ALA A 112 13.26 7.04 -17.90
N GLU A 113 12.77 6.47 -19.01
CA GLU A 113 12.28 7.21 -20.18
C GLU A 113 10.87 7.81 -19.96
N GLU A 114 10.07 7.31 -19.01
CA GLU A 114 8.88 8.02 -18.52
C GLU A 114 9.33 9.34 -17.89
N ALA A 115 9.34 10.35 -18.74
CA ALA A 115 10.08 11.55 -18.48
C ALA A 115 9.53 12.27 -17.23
N PRO A 116 10.42 12.76 -16.33
CA PRO A 116 10.02 13.38 -15.07
C PRO A 116 9.10 14.60 -15.26
N TRP A 117 9.07 15.19 -16.47
CA TRP A 117 8.16 16.28 -16.82
C TRP A 117 6.70 15.85 -16.85
N SER A 118 6.37 14.59 -17.14
CA SER A 118 4.97 14.14 -17.21
C SER A 118 4.27 14.23 -15.85
N LYS A 119 4.95 13.80 -14.78
CA LYS A 119 4.47 13.94 -13.40
C LYS A 119 4.37 15.40 -12.98
N ALA A 120 5.34 16.23 -13.37
CA ALA A 120 5.31 17.66 -13.09
C ALA A 120 4.13 18.34 -13.81
N LEU A 121 3.88 17.99 -15.08
CA LEU A 121 2.77 18.49 -15.87
C LEU A 121 1.42 18.06 -15.31
N MET A 122 1.26 16.78 -14.98
CA MET A 122 0.05 16.28 -14.34
C MET A 122 -0.22 16.98 -13.00
N LYS A 123 0.83 17.25 -12.21
CA LYS A 123 0.69 18.01 -10.97
C LYS A 123 0.29 19.46 -11.22
N ALA A 124 0.87 20.12 -12.21
CA ALA A 124 0.51 21.47 -12.61
C ALA A 124 -0.94 21.55 -13.11
N TRP A 125 -1.36 20.59 -13.94
CA TRP A 125 -2.73 20.48 -14.44
C TRP A 125 -3.73 20.30 -13.31
N HIS A 126 -3.47 19.39 -12.37
CA HIS A 126 -4.34 19.25 -11.19
C HIS A 126 -4.38 20.52 -10.33
N GLY A 127 -3.26 21.24 -10.22
CA GLY A 127 -3.21 22.54 -9.55
C GLY A 127 -4.11 23.58 -10.24
N TYR A 128 -4.04 23.67 -11.56
CA TYR A 128 -4.92 24.52 -12.36
C TYR A 128 -6.39 24.14 -12.15
N CYS A 129 -6.75 22.86 -12.30
CA CYS A 129 -8.09 22.37 -12.06
C CYS A 129 -8.60 22.64 -10.63
N ALA A 130 -7.73 22.69 -9.63
CA ALA A 130 -8.13 23.04 -8.26
C ALA A 130 -8.49 24.53 -8.11
N THR A 131 -7.95 25.39 -8.97
CA THR A 131 -8.17 26.85 -8.94
C THR A 131 -9.31 27.32 -9.85
N VAL A 132 -9.57 26.58 -10.92
CA VAL A 132 -10.57 26.91 -11.93
C VAL A 132 -11.83 26.10 -11.68
N ARG A 133 -13.01 26.60 -12.08
CA ARG A 133 -14.25 25.82 -11.98
C ARG A 133 -14.27 24.73 -13.06
N LYS A 134 -14.93 23.62 -12.78
CA LYS A 134 -14.94 22.45 -13.69
C LYS A 134 -15.46 22.77 -15.08
N GLU A 135 -16.38 23.72 -15.21
CA GLU A 135 -16.94 24.16 -16.49
C GLU A 135 -15.95 24.98 -17.34
N GLN A 136 -14.84 25.41 -16.74
CA GLN A 136 -13.80 26.25 -17.34
C GLN A 136 -12.47 25.49 -17.47
N TYR A 137 -12.47 24.17 -17.25
CA TYR A 137 -11.29 23.36 -17.53
C TYR A 137 -11.02 23.39 -19.02
N ASP A 138 -10.00 24.14 -19.40
CA ASP A 138 -9.56 24.26 -20.77
C ASP A 138 -8.06 23.98 -20.82
N PHE A 139 -7.67 23.07 -21.72
CA PHE A 139 -6.29 22.65 -21.86
C PHE A 139 -5.47 23.71 -22.60
N ASP A 140 -6.05 24.38 -23.58
CA ASP A 140 -5.37 25.41 -24.37
C ASP A 140 -4.98 26.60 -23.46
N THR A 141 -5.93 27.08 -22.64
CA THR A 141 -5.69 28.11 -21.62
C THR A 141 -4.59 27.71 -20.63
N PHE A 142 -4.52 26.43 -20.24
CA PHE A 142 -3.49 25.94 -19.34
C PHE A 142 -2.09 25.92 -20.00
N VAL A 143 -2.01 25.51 -21.26
CA VAL A 143 -0.74 25.46 -22.01
C VAL A 143 -0.23 26.87 -22.31
N GLU A 144 -1.11 27.84 -22.59
CA GLU A 144 -0.71 29.25 -22.78
C GLU A 144 -0.08 29.88 -21.52
N GLY A 145 -0.31 29.30 -20.34
CA GLY A 145 0.27 29.75 -19.07
C GLY A 145 1.70 29.25 -18.79
N PHE A 146 2.27 28.41 -19.66
CA PHE A 146 3.62 27.83 -19.56
C PHE A 146 4.52 28.29 -20.70
#